data_AF-A0A418RMK1-F1
#
_entry.id   AF-A0A418RMK1-F1
#
_cell.length_a   1.000
_cell.length_b   1.000
_cell.length_c   1.000
_cell.angle_alpha   90.00
_cell.angle_beta   90.00
_cell.angle_gamma   90.00
#
_symmetry.space_group_name_H-M   'P 1'
#
loop_
_entity.id
_entity.type
_entity.pdbx_description
1 polymer ?
#
loop_
_entity_poly.entity_id
_entity_poly.type
_entity_poly.pdbx_seq_one_letter_code
_entity_poly.pdbx_strand_id
1 'polypeptide(L)'
;MMQINHSLWDRARVSAFWDRPNLTYEKWLTGILKGDTRSNSLIKQSMLHMKGPIFIELISLPVFIEHYPDWRKLLTDNEPITWTRQGILDGLWSWHVCGTIYMKNPTHEWFKLTKKQKETFYCISELGYESIYRVAKEMNRNYRRVLDDVRKLVDLGIIQQRVKTVNGRRTMIVGV
;
A
#
# COMPACT_ATOMS: atom_id res chain seq x y z
N MET A 1 -2.78 -21.89 17.10
CA MET A 1 -1.41 -21.99 16.54
C MET A 1 -1.54 -22.41 15.10
N MET A 2 -1.10 -21.58 14.16
CA MET A 2 -1.09 -21.92 12.73
C MET A 2 0.00 -22.97 12.52
N GLN A 3 -0.33 -24.14 11.95
CA GLN A 3 0.68 -25.15 11.60
C GLN A 3 1.67 -24.52 10.62
N ILE A 4 2.94 -24.46 11.00
CA ILE A 4 4.01 -23.94 10.15
C ILE A 4 4.14 -24.89 8.97
N ASN A 5 3.83 -24.42 7.77
CA ASN A 5 4.14 -25.14 6.56
C ASN A 5 5.66 -25.02 6.32
N HIS A 6 6.46 -25.90 6.94
CA HIS A 6 7.92 -25.89 6.82
C HIS A 6 8.41 -25.83 5.36
N SER A 7 7.68 -26.49 4.45
CA SER A 7 7.95 -26.44 3.01
C SER A 7 7.75 -25.06 2.37
N LEU A 8 6.89 -24.22 2.95
CA LEU A 8 6.67 -22.84 2.50
C LEU A 8 7.84 -21.95 2.92
N TRP A 9 8.22 -22.03 4.21
CA TRP A 9 9.36 -21.29 4.72
C TRP A 9 10.65 -21.63 3.97
N ASP A 10 10.94 -22.91 3.75
CA ASP A 10 12.18 -23.32 3.08
C ASP A 10 12.30 -22.73 1.67
N ARG A 11 11.21 -22.77 0.90
CA ARG A 11 11.16 -22.16 -0.43
C ARG A 11 11.32 -20.64 -0.37
N ALA A 12 10.64 -19.98 0.57
CA ALA A 12 10.72 -18.53 0.73
C ALA A 12 12.12 -18.08 1.18
N ARG A 13 12.74 -18.82 2.10
CA ARG A 13 14.08 -18.58 2.64
C ARG A 13 15.14 -18.69 1.55
N VAL A 14 15.08 -19.74 0.72
CA VAL A 14 16.01 -19.89 -0.41
C VAL A 14 15.85 -18.74 -1.39
N SER A 15 14.61 -18.39 -1.75
CA SER A 15 14.31 -17.27 -2.67
C SER A 15 14.86 -15.93 -2.16
N ALA A 16 14.74 -15.66 -0.86
CA ALA A 16 15.08 -14.34 -0.30
C ALA A 16 16.50 -14.21 0.24
N PHE A 17 17.14 -15.30 0.64
CA PHE A 17 18.40 -15.25 1.38
C PHE A 17 19.48 -16.18 0.81
N TRP A 18 19.29 -16.74 -0.38
CA TRP A 18 20.28 -17.61 -1.04
C TRP A 18 20.76 -18.75 -0.14
N ASP A 19 19.80 -19.40 0.52
CA ASP A 19 20.02 -20.53 1.43
C ASP A 19 20.97 -20.21 2.60
N ARG A 20 20.55 -19.31 3.51
CA ARG A 20 21.18 -19.17 4.84
C ARG A 20 20.62 -20.27 5.77
N PRO A 21 21.27 -21.44 5.94
CA PRO A 21 20.68 -22.57 6.68
C PRO A 21 20.43 -22.25 8.15
N ASN A 22 21.22 -21.33 8.72
CA ASN A 22 21.14 -20.96 10.14
C ASN A 22 20.02 -19.95 10.45
N LEU A 23 19.36 -19.39 9.44
CA LEU A 23 18.21 -18.52 9.60
C LEU A 23 16.94 -19.38 9.68
N THR A 24 16.54 -19.72 10.90
CA THR A 24 15.26 -20.41 11.14
C THR A 24 14.09 -19.46 10.95
N TYR A 25 12.90 -20.01 10.74
CA TYR A 25 11.67 -19.23 10.63
C TYR A 25 11.43 -18.37 11.87
N GLU A 26 11.65 -18.90 13.07
CA GLU A 26 11.45 -18.19 14.34
C GLU A 26 12.41 -17.02 14.48
N LYS A 27 13.69 -17.22 14.11
CA LYS A 27 14.69 -16.16 14.11
C LYS A 27 14.35 -15.06 13.11
N TRP A 28 13.90 -15.45 11.92
CA TRP A 28 13.44 -14.51 10.91
C TRP A 28 12.23 -13.72 11.40
N LEU A 29 11.16 -14.39 11.85
CA LEU A 29 9.92 -13.75 12.29
C LEU A 29 10.17 -12.82 13.49
N THR A 30 10.94 -13.28 14.49
CA THR A 30 11.34 -12.44 15.63
C THR A 30 12.12 -11.21 15.15
N GLY A 31 13.01 -11.39 14.17
CA GLY A 31 13.72 -10.29 13.53
C GLY A 31 12.76 -9.29 12.88
N ILE A 32 11.88 -9.76 12.00
CA ILE A 32 10.88 -8.92 11.30
C ILE A 32 10.05 -8.11 12.29
N LEU A 33 9.53 -8.74 13.35
CA LEU A 33 8.65 -8.11 14.34
C LEU A 33 9.38 -7.13 15.27
N LYS A 34 10.68 -7.30 15.50
CA LYS A 34 11.47 -6.42 16.37
C LYS A 34 11.74 -5.04 15.75
N GLY A 35 11.83 -4.96 14.42
CA GLY A 35 11.95 -3.68 13.69
C GLY A 35 13.23 -2.87 13.94
N ASP A 36 14.34 -3.49 14.37
CA ASP A 36 15.63 -2.79 14.53
C ASP A 36 16.39 -2.60 13.20
N THR A 37 17.50 -1.85 13.19
CA THR A 37 18.27 -1.55 11.96
C THR A 37 18.75 -2.80 11.23
N ARG A 38 19.09 -3.87 11.97
CA ARG A 38 19.48 -5.16 11.38
C ARG A 38 18.26 -5.87 10.80
N SER A 39 17.13 -5.82 11.49
CA SER A 39 15.83 -6.31 11.01
C SER A 39 15.37 -5.61 9.73
N ASN A 40 15.66 -4.33 9.54
CA ASN A 40 15.28 -3.61 8.31
C ASN A 40 15.87 -4.25 7.04
N SER A 41 17.11 -4.74 7.10
CA SER A 41 17.72 -5.47 5.99
C SER A 41 16.99 -6.78 5.70
N LEU A 42 16.58 -7.52 6.73
CA LEU A 42 15.82 -8.77 6.61
C LEU A 42 14.42 -8.50 6.04
N ILE A 43 13.74 -7.47 6.52
CA ILE A 43 12.43 -7.05 6.02
C ILE A 43 12.53 -6.66 4.54
N LYS A 44 13.49 -5.79 4.20
CA LYS A 44 13.73 -5.35 2.82
C LYS A 44 13.98 -6.54 1.88
N GLN A 45 14.91 -7.43 2.22
CA GLN A 45 15.21 -8.62 1.42
C GLN A 45 13.98 -9.54 1.29
N SER A 46 13.22 -9.73 2.36
CA SER A 46 11.97 -10.52 2.31
C SER A 46 10.97 -9.91 1.31
N MET A 47 10.73 -8.61 1.38
CA MET A 47 9.81 -7.91 0.48
C MET A 47 10.27 -7.92 -0.99
N LEU A 48 11.58 -7.85 -1.23
CA LEU A 48 12.15 -7.83 -2.60
C LEU A 48 12.10 -9.19 -3.29
N HIS A 49 12.26 -10.27 -2.52
CA HIS A 49 12.59 -11.57 -3.09
C HIS A 49 11.60 -12.69 -2.75
N MET A 50 10.74 -12.53 -1.74
CA MET A 50 9.61 -13.43 -1.55
C MET A 50 8.44 -13.04 -2.46
N LYS A 51 7.61 -14.02 -2.83
CA LYS A 51 6.31 -13.71 -3.43
C LYS A 51 5.43 -13.02 -2.38
N GLY A 52 4.73 -11.95 -2.76
CA GLY A 52 3.90 -11.17 -1.84
C GLY A 52 2.94 -12.01 -0.98
N PRO A 53 2.11 -12.89 -1.56
CA PRO A 53 1.22 -13.75 -0.77
C PRO A 53 1.94 -14.66 0.23
N ILE A 54 3.12 -15.17 -0.14
CA ILE A 54 3.93 -16.02 0.75
C ILE A 54 4.48 -15.20 1.91
N PHE A 55 4.99 -13.99 1.63
CA PHE A 55 5.46 -13.10 2.69
C PHE A 55 4.35 -12.82 3.70
N ILE A 56 3.14 -12.48 3.22
CA ILE A 56 1.96 -12.21 4.04
C ILE A 56 1.54 -13.45 4.86
N GLU A 57 1.54 -14.64 4.25
CA GLU A 57 1.21 -15.88 4.96
C GLU A 57 2.18 -16.17 6.10
N LEU A 58 3.47 -15.92 5.89
CA LEU A 58 4.53 -16.16 6.88
C LEU A 58 4.51 -15.16 8.05
N ILE A 59 4.14 -13.89 7.84
CA ILE A 59 4.02 -12.92 8.94
C ILE A 59 2.61 -12.81 9.52
N SER A 60 1.62 -13.41 8.85
CA SER A 60 0.17 -13.20 9.00
C SER A 60 -0.37 -11.89 8.40
N LEU A 61 -1.60 -11.95 7.88
CA LEU A 61 -2.28 -10.79 7.30
C LEU A 61 -2.45 -9.61 8.28
N PRO A 62 -2.83 -9.79 9.56
CA PRO A 62 -2.95 -8.68 10.50
C PRO A 62 -1.65 -7.90 10.67
N VAL A 63 -0.52 -8.61 10.84
CA VAL A 63 0.81 -8.01 10.96
C VAL A 63 1.19 -7.27 9.69
N PHE A 64 0.88 -7.83 8.51
CA PHE A 64 1.10 -7.14 7.24
C PHE A 64 0.32 -5.82 7.15
N ILE A 65 -0.99 -5.85 7.44
CA ILE A 65 -1.85 -4.66 7.37
C ILE A 65 -1.33 -3.55 8.30
N GLU A 66 -0.93 -3.93 9.51
CA GLU A 66 -0.42 -3.00 10.52
C GLU A 66 0.92 -2.42 10.12
N HIS A 67 1.94 -3.23 9.81
CA HIS A 67 3.30 -2.71 9.70
C HIS A 67 3.73 -2.31 8.29
N TYR A 68 3.06 -2.79 7.23
CA TYR A 68 3.48 -2.53 5.86
C TYR A 68 3.58 -1.04 5.47
N PRO A 69 2.67 -0.14 5.91
CA PRO A 69 2.80 1.30 5.64
C PRO A 69 4.14 1.91 6.08
N ASP A 70 4.80 1.32 7.08
CA ASP A 70 6.13 1.73 7.52
C ASP A 70 7.23 0.95 6.80
N TRP A 71 7.07 -0.37 6.63
CA TRP A 71 8.07 -1.19 5.96
C TRP A 71 8.27 -0.82 4.48
N ARG A 72 7.24 -0.35 3.78
CA ARG A 72 7.39 0.12 2.39
C ARG A 72 8.39 1.26 2.26
N LYS A 73 8.65 2.03 3.32
CA LYS A 73 9.68 3.08 3.37
C LYS A 73 11.11 2.52 3.31
N LEU A 74 11.29 1.20 3.39
CA LEU A 74 12.58 0.53 3.18
C LEU A 74 12.87 0.26 1.69
N LEU A 75 11.85 0.37 0.83
CA LEU A 75 11.91 0.18 -0.62
C LEU A 75 12.15 1.53 -1.32
N THR A 76 13.28 2.19 -1.01
CA THR A 76 13.57 3.57 -1.46
C THR A 76 14.50 3.68 -2.66
N ASP A 77 15.10 2.58 -3.12
CA ASP A 77 16.00 2.64 -4.27
C ASP A 77 15.23 2.67 -5.60
N ASN A 78 15.88 3.21 -6.63
CA ASN A 78 15.30 3.39 -7.96
C ASN A 78 15.51 2.17 -8.86
N GLU A 79 15.67 0.99 -8.26
CA GLU A 79 15.86 -0.25 -9.00
C GLU A 79 14.51 -0.77 -9.52
N PRO A 80 14.41 -1.26 -10.77
CA PRO A 80 13.15 -1.75 -11.34
C PRO A 80 12.48 -2.85 -10.50
N ILE A 81 13.26 -3.71 -9.85
CA ILE A 81 12.75 -4.75 -8.96
C ILE A 81 12.01 -4.15 -7.75
N THR A 82 12.53 -3.06 -7.19
CA THR A 82 11.97 -2.41 -6.01
C THR A 82 10.63 -1.77 -6.33
N TRP A 83 10.52 -1.03 -7.43
CA TRP A 83 9.24 -0.46 -7.87
C TRP A 83 8.20 -1.54 -8.16
N THR A 84 8.61 -2.62 -8.84
CA THR A 84 7.72 -3.74 -9.14
C THR A 84 7.20 -4.40 -7.86
N ARG A 85 8.09 -4.67 -6.90
CA ARG A 85 7.75 -5.31 -5.63
C ARG A 85 6.90 -4.43 -4.74
N GLN A 86 7.25 -3.15 -4.64
CA GLN A 86 6.46 -2.16 -3.93
C GLN A 86 5.04 -2.05 -4.53
N GLY A 87 4.91 -1.98 -5.85
CA GLY A 87 3.59 -1.93 -6.51
C GLY A 87 2.74 -3.17 -6.23
N ILE A 88 3.34 -4.37 -6.24
CA ILE A 88 2.65 -5.62 -5.88
C ILE A 88 2.16 -5.58 -4.43
N LEU A 89 3.03 -5.20 -3.49
CA LEU A 89 2.71 -5.19 -2.07
C LEU A 89 1.72 -4.06 -1.73
N ASP A 90 1.83 -2.89 -2.35
CA ASP A 90 0.86 -1.79 -2.25
C ASP A 90 -0.52 -2.25 -2.74
N GLY A 91 -0.58 -2.95 -3.88
CA GLY A 91 -1.81 -3.55 -4.40
C GLY A 91 -2.42 -4.61 -3.48
N LEU A 92 -1.61 -5.47 -2.86
CA LEU A 92 -2.08 -6.46 -1.89
C LEU A 92 -2.63 -5.79 -0.62
N TRP A 93 -1.93 -4.80 -0.09
CA TRP A 93 -2.42 -4.02 1.06
C TRP A 93 -3.73 -3.32 0.71
N SER A 94 -3.76 -2.65 -0.44
CA SER A 94 -4.97 -2.00 -0.96
C SER A 94 -6.14 -2.98 -1.05
N TRP A 95 -5.91 -4.18 -1.58
CA TRP A 95 -6.96 -5.17 -1.74
C TRP A 95 -7.53 -5.60 -0.38
N HIS A 96 -6.67 -5.87 0.59
CA HIS A 96 -7.11 -6.33 1.91
C HIS A 96 -7.70 -5.22 2.79
N VAL A 97 -7.27 -3.97 2.64
CA VAL A 97 -7.68 -2.86 3.52
C VAL A 97 -8.75 -1.97 2.89
N CYS A 98 -8.68 -1.77 1.58
CA CYS A 98 -9.59 -0.91 0.83
C CYS A 98 -10.57 -1.72 -0.04
N GLY A 99 -10.33 -2.99 -0.32
CA GLY A 99 -11.18 -3.77 -1.26
C GLY A 99 -10.98 -3.42 -2.73
N THR A 100 -9.90 -2.71 -3.07
CA THR A 100 -9.53 -2.34 -4.45
C THR A 100 -8.02 -2.43 -4.61
N ILE A 101 -7.47 -2.34 -5.82
CA ILE A 101 -6.01 -2.31 -6.04
C ILE A 101 -5.44 -0.89 -6.18
N TYR A 102 -6.28 0.13 -5.97
CA TYR A 102 -5.94 1.49 -6.39
C TYR A 102 -5.10 2.26 -5.36
N MET A 103 -5.05 1.88 -4.07
CA MET A 103 -4.20 2.56 -3.08
C MET A 103 -2.71 2.36 -3.40
N LYS A 104 -2.09 3.35 -4.04
CA LYS A 104 -0.66 3.37 -4.38
C LYS A 104 0.23 3.93 -3.27
N ASN A 105 -0.37 4.39 -2.18
CA ASN A 105 0.35 4.91 -1.02
C ASN A 105 -0.27 4.42 0.30
N PRO A 106 -0.12 3.12 0.63
CA PRO A 106 -0.54 2.58 1.91
C PRO A 106 -0.07 3.43 3.09
N THR A 107 -1.02 3.79 3.95
CA THR A 107 -0.82 4.73 5.04
C THR A 107 -1.74 4.40 6.21
N HIS A 108 -1.23 4.55 7.43
CA HIS A 108 -1.99 4.43 8.67
C HIS A 108 -3.16 5.43 8.75
N GLU A 109 -3.03 6.56 8.07
CA GLU A 109 -4.05 7.61 8.05
C GLU A 109 -5.37 7.15 7.41
N TRP A 110 -5.34 6.09 6.59
CA TRP A 110 -6.54 5.48 6.01
C TRP A 110 -7.56 5.08 7.09
N PHE A 111 -7.10 4.54 8.21
CA PHE A 111 -7.98 4.08 9.29
C PHE A 111 -8.69 5.23 10.01
N LYS A 112 -8.14 6.45 9.94
CA LYS A 112 -8.71 7.66 10.54
C LYS A 112 -9.70 8.38 9.63
N LEU A 113 -9.80 7.97 8.35
CA LEU A 113 -10.75 8.56 7.41
C LEU A 113 -12.19 8.22 7.76
N THR A 114 -13.07 9.21 7.60
CA THR A 114 -14.52 9.01 7.71
C THR A 114 -15.03 8.14 6.57
N LYS A 115 -16.23 7.55 6.75
CA LYS A 115 -16.90 6.77 5.70
C LYS A 115 -17.03 7.57 4.39
N LYS A 116 -17.37 8.86 4.46
CA LYS A 116 -17.54 9.72 3.28
C LYS A 116 -16.24 10.04 2.55
N GLN A 117 -15.13 10.16 3.27
CA GLN A 117 -13.80 10.31 2.66
C GLN A 117 -13.39 9.04 1.93
N LYS A 118 -13.65 7.86 2.52
CA LYS A 118 -13.41 6.56 1.86
C LYS A 118 -14.29 6.37 0.62
N GLU A 119 -15.58 6.70 0.70
CA GLU A 119 -16.49 6.71 -0.47
C GLU A 119 -15.98 7.65 -1.58
N THR A 120 -15.44 8.81 -1.23
CA THR A 120 -14.84 9.75 -2.19
C THR A 120 -13.61 9.15 -2.87
N PHE A 121 -12.74 8.48 -2.11
CA PHE A 121 -11.61 7.75 -2.66
C PHE A 121 -12.05 6.66 -3.66
N TYR A 122 -13.08 5.87 -3.33
CA TYR A 122 -13.59 4.84 -4.24
C TYR A 122 -14.13 5.44 -5.54
N CYS A 123 -14.95 6.48 -5.45
CA CYS A 123 -15.48 7.16 -6.63
C CYS A 123 -14.35 7.69 -7.54
N ILE A 124 -13.31 8.30 -6.97
CA ILE A 124 -12.15 8.77 -7.74
C ILE A 124 -11.39 7.59 -8.36
N SER A 125 -11.24 6.49 -7.63
CA SER A 125 -10.54 5.30 -8.10
C SER A 125 -11.23 4.65 -9.30
N GLU A 126 -12.56 4.68 -9.34
CA GLU A 126 -13.37 4.14 -10.44
C GLU A 126 -13.41 5.08 -11.66
N LEU A 127 -13.53 6.38 -11.44
CA LEU A 127 -13.57 7.38 -12.50
C LEU A 127 -12.22 7.60 -13.19
N GLY A 128 -11.11 7.36 -12.48
CA GLY A 128 -9.77 7.71 -12.94
C GLY A 128 -9.48 9.21 -12.75
N TYR A 129 -8.69 9.79 -13.67
CA TYR A 129 -8.31 11.21 -13.59
C TYR A 129 -9.43 12.12 -14.07
N GLU A 130 -10.18 12.70 -13.13
CA GLU A 130 -11.37 13.49 -13.42
C GLU A 130 -11.46 14.81 -12.63
N SER A 131 -12.30 15.73 -13.10
CA SER A 131 -12.55 16.98 -12.37
C SER A 131 -13.32 16.75 -11.06
N ILE A 132 -13.07 17.58 -10.05
CA ILE A 132 -13.82 17.51 -8.77
C ILE A 132 -15.33 17.70 -9.00
N TYR A 133 -15.72 18.47 -10.01
CA TYR A 133 -17.12 18.62 -10.40
C TYR A 133 -17.74 17.29 -10.88
N ARG A 134 -17.01 16.52 -11.70
CA ARG A 134 -17.46 15.20 -12.16
C ARG A 134 -17.58 14.24 -10.98
N VAL A 135 -16.60 14.22 -10.07
CA VAL A 135 -16.65 13.43 -8.84
C VAL A 135 -17.88 13.81 -8.00
N ALA A 136 -18.11 15.11 -7.76
CA ALA A 136 -19.25 15.56 -6.98
C ALA A 136 -20.60 15.20 -7.62
N LYS A 137 -20.69 15.26 -8.96
CA LYS A 137 -21.86 14.84 -9.72
C LYS A 137 -22.09 13.32 -9.59
N GLU A 138 -21.05 12.52 -9.75
CA GLU A 138 -21.13 11.06 -9.65
C GLU A 138 -21.55 10.60 -8.24
N MET A 139 -20.97 11.23 -7.22
CA MET A 139 -21.35 10.98 -5.83
C MET A 139 -22.74 11.51 -5.45
N ASN A 140 -23.37 12.33 -6.31
CA ASN A 140 -24.58 13.10 -6.01
C ASN A 140 -24.47 13.87 -4.67
N ARG A 141 -23.34 14.56 -4.47
CA ARG A 141 -23.04 15.28 -3.21
C ARG A 141 -22.70 16.74 -3.47
N ASN A 142 -22.89 17.57 -2.44
CA ASN A 142 -22.53 18.98 -2.49
C ASN A 142 -21.03 19.15 -2.78
N TYR A 143 -20.71 19.97 -3.79
CA TYR A 143 -19.34 20.22 -4.26
C TYR A 143 -18.37 20.61 -3.15
N ARG A 144 -18.77 21.48 -2.21
CA ARG A 144 -17.89 21.95 -1.14
C ARG A 144 -17.48 20.80 -0.22
N ARG A 145 -18.40 19.88 0.09
CA ARG A 145 -18.10 18.70 0.92
C ARG A 145 -17.15 17.74 0.21
N VAL A 146 -17.35 17.52 -1.09
CA VAL A 146 -16.46 16.68 -1.91
C VAL A 146 -15.08 17.31 -2.05
N LEU A 147 -15.01 18.64 -2.19
CA LEU A 147 -13.76 19.38 -2.21
C LEU A 147 -12.98 19.23 -0.90
N ASP A 148 -13.66 19.30 0.25
CA ASP A 148 -13.03 19.09 1.57
C ASP A 148 -12.50 17.65 1.71
N ASP A 149 -13.29 16.66 1.27
CA ASP A 149 -12.88 15.24 1.25
C ASP A 149 -11.65 15.05 0.34
N VAL A 150 -11.66 15.61 -0.88
CA VAL A 150 -10.55 15.58 -1.84
C VAL A 150 -9.28 16.20 -1.26
N ARG A 151 -9.38 17.40 -0.66
CA ARG A 151 -8.23 18.07 -0.04
C ARG A 151 -7.60 17.19 1.02
N LYS A 152 -8.42 16.60 1.90
CA LYS A 152 -7.93 15.68 2.93
C LYS A 152 -7.21 14.48 2.32
N LEU A 153 -7.73 13.89 1.25
CA LEU A 153 -7.09 12.75 0.57
C LEU A 153 -5.78 13.15 -0.13
N VAL A 154 -5.71 14.34 -0.72
CA VAL A 154 -4.49 14.90 -1.33
C VAL A 154 -3.43 15.18 -0.27
N ASP A 155 -3.81 15.82 0.84
CA ASP A 155 -2.89 16.16 1.93
C ASP A 155 -2.25 14.91 2.55
N LEU A 156 -2.97 13.79 2.55
CA LEU A 156 -2.49 12.49 2.99
C LEU A 156 -1.69 11.73 1.93
N GLY A 157 -1.59 12.26 0.71
CA GLY A 157 -0.93 11.61 -0.43
C GLY A 157 -1.64 10.34 -0.89
N ILE A 158 -2.93 10.18 -0.61
CA ILE A 158 -3.74 9.02 -1.00
C ILE A 158 -4.19 9.14 -2.46
N ILE A 159 -4.45 10.37 -2.91
CA ILE A 159 -4.76 10.71 -4.31
C ILE A 159 -3.85 11.83 -4.80
N GLN A 160 -3.71 11.94 -6.12
CA GLN A 160 -2.98 13.00 -6.79
C GLN A 160 -3.94 14.10 -7.25
N GLN A 161 -3.43 15.33 -7.28
CA GLN A 161 -4.09 16.46 -7.94
C GLN A 161 -3.20 17.03 -9.04
N ARG A 162 -3.82 17.45 -10.15
CA ARG A 162 -3.18 18.12 -11.27
C ARG A 162 -4.03 19.31 -11.70
N VAL A 163 -3.40 20.37 -12.19
CA VAL A 163 -4.10 21.52 -12.77
C VAL A 163 -4.03 21.42 -14.29
N LYS A 164 -5.18 21.49 -14.95
CA LYS A 164 -5.29 21.53 -16.42
C LYS A 164 -6.03 22.79 -16.84
N THR A 165 -5.55 23.45 -17.88
CA THR A 165 -6.30 24.55 -18.51
C THR A 165 -7.29 23.96 -19.51
N VAL A 166 -8.59 24.20 -19.31
CA VAL A 166 -9.67 23.80 -20.20
C VAL A 166 -10.44 25.07 -20.58
N ASN A 167 -10.50 25.40 -21.87
CA ASN A 167 -11.17 26.59 -22.38
C ASN A 167 -10.72 27.89 -21.67
N GLY A 168 -9.40 28.03 -21.45
CA GLY A 168 -8.82 29.19 -20.77
C GLY A 168 -9.03 29.25 -19.25
N ARG A 169 -9.75 28.28 -18.66
CA ARG A 169 -9.98 28.19 -17.22
C ARG A 169 -9.13 27.09 -16.59
N ARG A 170 -8.57 27.37 -15.41
CA ARG A 170 -7.84 26.37 -14.62
C ARG A 170 -8.83 25.43 -13.94
N THR A 171 -8.71 24.14 -14.23
CA THR A 171 -9.53 23.07 -13.65
C THR A 171 -8.63 22.10 -12.89
N MET A 172 -9.02 21.77 -11.66
CA MET A 172 -8.36 20.74 -10.86
C MET A 172 -8.89 19.36 -11.26
N ILE A 173 -7.96 18.47 -11.62
CA ILE A 173 -8.20 17.07 -11.93
C ILE A 173 -7.58 16.24 -10.80
N VAL A 174 -8.31 15.24 -10.33
CA VAL A 174 -7.88 14.32 -9.27
C VAL A 174 -7.96 12.88 -9.74
N GLY A 175 -7.07 12.04 -9.24
CA GLY A 175 -6.97 10.63 -9.60
C GLY A 175 -6.00 9.90 -8.67
N VAL A 176 -5.92 8.58 -8.78
CA VAL A 176 -5.04 7.75 -7.95
C VAL A 176 -3.73 7.39 -8.65
#